data_AF-A0AAD1ZWP4-F1
#
_entry.id   AF-A0AAD1ZWP4-F1
#
_cell.length_a   1.000
_cell.length_b   1.000
_cell.length_c   1.000
_cell.angle_alpha   90.00
_cell.angle_beta   90.00
_cell.angle_gamma   90.00
#
_symmetry.space_group_name_H-M   'P 1'
#
loop_
_entity.id
_entity.type
_entity.pdbx_description
1 polymer ?
#
loop_
_entity_poly.entity_id
_entity_poly.type
_entity_poly.pdbx_seq_one_letter_code
_entity_poly.pdbx_strand_id
1 'polypeptide(L)'
;MSHPIPNTNDSHSAQVILPQKQLGLKSDMYLFCCSYSHNVAPKGKFIAFVSTEAETDQPEIELKPGVDLLGHVDEIFFETYDRYEPANEPSQDNCFISTRRDYCKLVASLSDGVPAIVAEKYGD
;
A
#
# COMPACT_ATOMS: atom_id res chain seq x y z
N MET A 1 3.41 9.00 14.28
CA MET A 1 3.47 10.47 14.10
C MET A 1 2.50 11.13 15.07
N SER A 2 2.82 12.36 15.49
CA SER A 2 2.04 13.14 16.48
C SER A 2 1.26 14.31 15.87
N HIS A 3 1.08 14.33 14.55
CA HIS A 3 0.42 15.40 13.81
C HIS A 3 -0.21 14.86 12.51
N PRO A 4 -1.19 15.55 11.91
CA PRO A 4 -1.69 15.21 10.58
C PRO A 4 -0.62 15.47 9.52
N ILE A 5 -0.79 14.87 8.33
CA ILE A 5 0.12 15.12 7.21
C ILE A 5 0.03 16.60 6.80
N PRO A 6 1.15 17.32 6.64
CA PRO A 6 1.17 18.69 6.15
C PRO A 6 0.35 18.86 4.86
N ASN A 7 -0.30 20.01 4.70
CA ASN A 7 -1.10 20.34 3.51
C ASN A 7 -2.32 19.43 3.25
N THR A 8 -2.80 18.70 4.25
CA THR A 8 -4.03 17.88 4.15
C THR A 8 -5.23 18.48 4.89
N ASN A 9 -5.19 19.79 5.19
CA ASN A 9 -6.25 20.50 5.93
C ASN A 9 -6.60 19.82 7.28
N ASP A 10 -5.56 19.41 8.01
CA ASP A 10 -5.65 18.70 9.30
C ASP A 10 -6.53 17.43 9.28
N SER A 11 -6.59 16.75 8.13
CA SER A 11 -7.45 15.57 7.97
C SER A 11 -7.01 14.41 8.86
N HIS A 12 -8.00 13.69 9.41
CA HIS A 12 -7.81 12.50 10.24
C HIS A 12 -7.46 11.23 9.43
N SER A 13 -7.63 11.28 8.10
CA SER A 13 -7.12 10.33 7.14
C SER A 13 -6.89 10.98 5.79
N ALA A 14 -5.91 10.48 5.04
CA ALA A 14 -5.60 11.00 3.71
C ALA A 14 -5.03 9.88 2.85
N GLN A 15 -5.26 9.98 1.54
CA GLN A 15 -4.55 9.19 0.55
C GLN A 15 -3.88 10.16 -0.43
N VAL A 16 -2.60 9.95 -0.65
CA VAL A 16 -1.78 10.70 -1.59
C VAL A 16 -1.17 9.71 -2.57
N ILE A 17 -1.29 10.02 -3.86
CA ILE A 17 -0.66 9.26 -4.94
C ILE A 17 0.44 10.15 -5.49
N LEU A 18 1.66 9.63 -5.54
CA LEU A 18 2.79 10.28 -6.19
C LEU A 18 3.03 9.56 -7.53
N PRO A 19 2.67 10.18 -8.66
CA PRO A 19 2.82 9.56 -9.97
C PRO A 19 4.28 9.25 -10.30
N GLN A 20 4.52 8.05 -10.82
CA GLN A 20 5.84 7.50 -11.16
C GLN A 20 6.70 8.47 -11.99
N LYS A 21 6.07 9.18 -12.95
CA LYS A 21 6.74 10.14 -13.83
C LYS A 21 7.31 11.36 -13.10
N GLN A 22 6.69 11.77 -11.99
CA GLN A 22 7.18 12.89 -11.19
C GLN A 22 8.38 12.48 -10.32
N LEU A 23 8.52 11.19 -10.04
CA LEU A 23 9.59 10.62 -9.23
C LEU A 23 10.73 10.04 -10.08
N GLY A 24 10.54 9.89 -11.40
CA GLY A 24 11.50 9.20 -12.27
C GLY A 24 11.50 7.68 -12.05
N LEU A 25 10.42 7.13 -11.49
CA LEU A 25 10.21 5.71 -11.24
C LEU A 25 9.33 5.07 -12.32
N LYS A 26 9.30 3.74 -12.38
CA LYS A 26 8.40 2.95 -13.22
C LYS A 26 7.05 2.65 -12.56
N SER A 27 6.98 2.69 -11.23
CA SER A 27 5.77 2.45 -10.46
C SER A 27 5.36 3.66 -9.61
N ASP A 28 4.06 3.86 -9.45
CA ASP A 28 3.51 4.92 -8.60
C ASP A 28 3.86 4.64 -7.13
N MET A 29 3.96 5.70 -6.32
CA MET A 29 4.06 5.59 -4.88
C MET A 29 2.74 5.99 -4.22
N TYR A 30 2.34 5.20 -3.23
CA TYR A 30 1.11 5.39 -2.49
C TYR A 30 1.43 5.72 -1.05
N LEU A 31 0.78 6.76 -0.56
CA LEU A 31 0.84 7.17 0.83
C LEU A 31 -0.59 7.18 1.37
N PHE A 32 -0.83 6.39 2.42
CA PHE A 32 -2.09 6.38 3.14
C PHE A 32 -1.87 6.72 4.61
N CYS A 33 -2.74 7.53 5.18
CA CYS A 33 -2.71 7.84 6.60
C CYS A 33 -4.08 7.68 7.24
N CYS A 34 -4.07 7.18 8.47
CA CYS A 34 -5.22 7.09 9.34
C CYS A 34 -4.80 7.39 10.79
N SER A 35 -5.78 7.76 11.61
CA SER A 35 -5.56 8.20 12.99
C SER A 35 -6.55 7.55 13.95
N TYR A 36 -6.59 8.04 15.19
CA TYR A 36 -7.54 7.61 16.22
C TYR A 36 -9.00 7.59 15.75
N SER A 37 -9.39 8.40 14.76
CA SER A 37 -10.76 8.42 14.23
C SER A 37 -11.19 7.07 13.63
N HIS A 38 -10.22 6.20 13.29
CA HIS A 38 -10.43 4.84 12.79
C HIS A 38 -10.19 3.78 13.88
N ASN A 39 -9.98 4.17 15.14
CA ASN A 39 -9.64 3.30 16.27
C ASN A 39 -8.37 2.44 16.07
N VAL A 40 -7.45 2.88 15.22
CA VAL A 40 -6.18 2.18 14.92
C VAL A 40 -4.99 2.70 15.72
N ALA A 41 -5.14 3.86 16.38
CA ALA A 41 -4.06 4.53 17.13
C ALA A 41 -4.63 5.29 18.34
N PRO A 42 -3.82 5.56 19.37
CA PRO A 42 -4.20 6.43 20.48
C PRO A 42 -4.59 7.85 20.01
N LYS A 43 -5.39 8.56 20.81
CA LYS A 43 -5.79 9.94 20.50
C LYS A 43 -4.57 10.85 20.29
N GLY A 44 -4.59 11.62 19.20
CA GLY A 44 -3.47 12.50 18.82
C GLY A 44 -2.32 11.80 18.09
N LYS A 45 -2.44 10.49 17.82
CA LYS A 45 -1.46 9.74 17.03
C LYS A 45 -2.02 9.36 15.66
N PHE A 46 -1.10 9.31 14.71
CA PHE A 46 -1.33 8.98 13.30
C PHE A 46 -0.39 7.85 12.88
N ILE A 47 -0.93 6.96 12.07
CA ILE A 47 -0.21 5.89 11.37
C ILE A 47 -0.25 6.26 9.89
N ALA A 48 0.90 6.22 9.24
CA ALA A 48 1.00 6.40 7.80
C ALA A 48 1.77 5.23 7.19
N PHE A 49 1.34 4.84 6.01
CA PHE A 49 1.92 3.80 5.19
C PHE A 49 2.41 4.46 3.91
N VAL A 50 3.70 4.31 3.60
CA VAL A 50 4.29 4.71 2.33
C VAL A 50 4.74 3.44 1.64
N SER A 51 4.32 3.23 0.40
CA SER A 51 4.64 2.01 -0.33
C SER A 51 4.80 2.28 -1.83
N THR A 52 5.72 1.55 -2.44
CA THR A 52 5.92 1.48 -3.89
C THR A 52 6.49 0.12 -4.23
N GLU A 53 6.57 -0.21 -5.51
CA GLU A 53 7.25 -1.43 -5.97
C GLU A 53 8.75 -1.15 -5.99
N ALA A 54 9.54 -2.02 -5.36
CA ALA A 54 10.99 -1.87 -5.32
C ALA A 54 11.57 -2.04 -6.73
N GLU A 55 12.27 -1.01 -7.22
CA GLU A 55 12.91 -1.01 -8.54
C GLU A 55 14.42 -1.21 -8.49
N THR A 56 15.01 -1.02 -7.31
CA THR A 56 16.44 -1.16 -7.02
C THR A 56 16.67 -1.95 -5.73
N ASP A 57 17.93 -2.28 -5.46
CA ASP A 57 18.36 -2.91 -4.21
C ASP A 57 18.39 -1.92 -3.02
N GLN A 58 17.94 -0.67 -3.21
CA GLN A 58 17.90 0.37 -2.18
C GLN A 58 16.49 0.99 -2.03
N PRO A 59 15.48 0.18 -1.64
CA PRO A 59 14.08 0.61 -1.55
C PRO A 59 13.83 1.76 -0.55
N GLU A 60 14.68 1.91 0.47
CA GLU A 60 14.58 3.04 1.42
C GLU A 60 14.77 4.40 0.73
N ILE A 61 15.64 4.48 -0.27
CA ILE A 61 15.88 5.72 -1.04
C ILE A 61 14.66 6.03 -1.90
N GLU A 62 14.07 5.01 -2.50
CA GLU A 62 12.87 5.14 -3.33
C GLU A 62 11.68 5.66 -2.52
N LEU A 63 11.52 5.26 -1.25
CA LEU A 63 10.45 5.74 -0.37
C LEU A 63 10.66 7.16 0.16
N LYS A 64 11.89 7.69 0.10
CA LYS A 64 12.25 8.98 0.68
C LYS A 64 11.29 10.12 0.28
N PRO A 65 10.91 10.30 -1.00
CA PRO A 65 9.99 11.36 -1.41
C PRO A 65 8.63 11.30 -0.68
N GLY A 66 8.10 10.10 -0.43
CA GLY A 66 6.84 9.93 0.29
C GLY A 66 7.02 10.12 1.80
N VAL A 67 8.13 9.67 2.37
CA VAL A 67 8.45 9.87 3.80
C VAL A 67 8.65 11.36 4.10
N ASP A 68 9.30 12.10 3.20
CA ASP A 68 9.51 13.56 3.35
C ASP A 68 8.19 14.34 3.43
N LEU A 69 7.12 13.86 2.76
CA LEU A 69 5.78 14.46 2.83
C LEU A 69 5.14 14.31 4.21
N LEU A 70 5.56 13.33 5.01
CA LEU A 70 4.96 13.06 6.32
C LEU A 70 5.33 14.10 7.38
N GLY A 71 6.40 14.88 7.19
CA GLY A 71 6.92 15.78 8.22
C GLY A 71 7.68 15.04 9.31
N HIS A 72 7.49 15.41 10.58
CA HIS A 72 8.21 14.79 11.70
C HIS A 72 7.62 13.42 12.05
N VAL A 73 8.38 12.36 11.82
CA VAL A 73 7.98 11.00 12.14
C VAL A 73 8.51 10.58 13.51
N ASP A 74 7.63 10.12 14.39
CA ASP A 74 8.02 9.65 15.73
C ASP A 74 8.88 8.37 15.64
N GLU A 75 8.46 7.41 14.82
CA GLU A 75 9.10 6.10 14.62
C GLU A 75 8.80 5.60 13.21
N ILE A 76 9.77 4.94 12.56
CA ILE A 76 9.63 4.35 11.23
C ILE A 76 9.87 2.84 11.32
N PHE A 77 8.96 2.07 10.73
CA PHE A 77 9.12 0.63 10.53
C PHE A 77 9.24 0.37 9.03
N PHE A 78 10.32 -0.29 8.63
CA PHE A 78 10.61 -0.58 7.24
C PHE A 78 10.54 -2.09 6.99
N GLU A 79 9.78 -2.48 5.97
CA GLU A 79 9.60 -3.88 5.58
C GLU A 79 9.53 -4.00 4.07
N THR A 80 10.15 -5.05 3.53
CA THR A 80 10.13 -5.41 2.12
C THR A 80 9.59 -6.82 1.98
N TYR A 81 8.77 -7.05 0.96
CA TYR A 81 8.12 -8.34 0.72
C TYR A 81 8.21 -8.71 -0.75
N ASP A 82 8.55 -9.97 -1.02
CA ASP A 82 8.49 -10.52 -2.37
C ASP A 82 7.02 -10.69 -2.81
N ARG A 83 6.77 -10.43 -4.09
CA ARG A 83 5.48 -10.73 -4.72
C ARG A 83 5.56 -12.11 -5.38
N TYR A 84 4.64 -12.98 -5.00
CA TYR A 84 4.47 -14.30 -5.61
C TYR A 84 3.18 -14.35 -6.43
N GLU A 85 3.23 -15.13 -7.50
CA GLU A 85 2.11 -15.46 -8.37
C GLU A 85 1.97 -17.00 -8.48
N PRO A 86 0.75 -17.53 -8.69
CA PRO A 86 0.55 -18.95 -8.92
C PRO A 86 1.39 -19.43 -10.10
N ALA A 87 2.18 -20.49 -9.90
CA ALA A 87 2.98 -21.09 -10.96
C ALA A 87 2.19 -22.14 -11.76
N ASN A 88 1.06 -22.61 -11.21
CA ASN A 88 0.22 -23.66 -11.74
C ASN A 88 -1.11 -23.10 -12.25
N GLU A 89 -1.66 -23.74 -13.28
CA GLU A 89 -3.03 -23.51 -13.74
C GLU A 89 -4.01 -24.25 -12.81
N PRO A 90 -4.94 -23.57 -12.13
CA PRO A 90 -5.84 -24.20 -11.16
C PRO A 90 -6.69 -25.33 -11.75
N SER A 91 -6.91 -25.32 -13.08
CA SER A 91 -7.63 -26.37 -13.80
C SER A 91 -6.91 -27.73 -13.84
N GLN A 92 -5.58 -27.75 -13.62
CA GLN A 92 -4.78 -28.97 -13.72
C GLN A 92 -4.68 -29.74 -12.41
N ASP A 93 -4.72 -29.04 -11.27
CA ASP A 93 -4.49 -29.61 -9.95
C ASP A 93 -5.57 -29.25 -8.90
N ASN A 94 -6.54 -28.40 -9.26
CA ASN A 94 -7.55 -27.84 -8.37
C ASN A 94 -6.96 -27.03 -7.19
N CYS A 95 -5.74 -26.50 -7.34
CA CYS A 95 -5.10 -25.63 -6.36
C CYS A 95 -5.27 -24.16 -6.77
N PHE A 96 -6.10 -23.44 -6.01
CA PHE A 96 -6.38 -22.02 -6.22
C PHE A 96 -5.58 -21.17 -5.23
N ILE A 97 -4.56 -20.47 -5.73
CA ILE A 97 -3.65 -19.65 -4.92
C ILE A 97 -3.93 -18.18 -5.19
N SER A 98 -4.07 -17.38 -4.13
CA SER A 98 -4.30 -15.94 -4.27
C SER A 98 -3.00 -15.20 -4.63
N THR A 99 -3.05 -14.37 -5.67
CA THR A 99 -2.00 -13.37 -5.93
C THR A 99 -2.04 -12.27 -4.88
N ARG A 100 -0.88 -11.93 -4.30
CA ARG A 100 -0.74 -10.81 -3.34
C ARG A 100 -1.04 -9.48 -4.05
N ARG A 101 -1.89 -8.64 -3.45
CA ARG A 101 -2.14 -7.26 -3.91
C ARG A 101 -1.60 -6.25 -2.89
N ASP A 102 -1.12 -5.11 -3.39
CA ASP A 102 -0.50 -4.09 -2.55
C ASP A 102 -1.53 -3.42 -1.65
N TYR A 103 -1.28 -3.42 -0.34
CA TYR A 103 -2.19 -2.90 0.67
C TYR A 103 -2.49 -1.40 0.56
N CYS A 104 -1.72 -0.62 -0.20
CA CYS A 104 -1.94 0.82 -0.36
C CYS A 104 -2.65 1.20 -1.68
N LYS A 105 -2.78 0.25 -2.64
CA LYS A 105 -3.69 0.39 -3.79
C LYS A 105 -5.18 0.21 -3.40
N LEU A 106 -5.44 0.01 -2.11
CA LEU A 106 -6.68 -0.50 -1.51
C LEU A 106 -7.97 0.21 -1.93
N VAL A 107 -7.93 1.51 -2.23
CA VAL A 107 -9.15 2.24 -2.59
C VAL A 107 -9.61 1.93 -4.02
N ALA A 108 -8.74 1.39 -4.89
CA ALA A 108 -9.12 1.01 -6.25
C ALA A 108 -9.36 -0.49 -6.43
N SER A 109 -8.64 -1.36 -5.71
CA SER A 109 -8.55 -2.77 -6.13
C SER A 109 -9.27 -3.79 -5.25
N LEU A 110 -9.95 -3.44 -4.16
CA LEU A 110 -10.56 -4.47 -3.28
C LEU A 110 -11.60 -5.37 -3.97
N SER A 111 -12.20 -4.94 -5.09
CA SER A 111 -13.28 -5.65 -5.78
C SER A 111 -12.85 -6.86 -6.62
N ASP A 112 -11.60 -7.02 -7.04
CA ASP A 112 -11.36 -7.92 -8.22
C ASP A 112 -10.79 -9.32 -7.90
N GLY A 113 -10.02 -9.48 -6.81
CA GLY A 113 -9.20 -10.69 -6.59
C GLY A 113 -9.90 -11.85 -5.86
N VAL A 114 -10.72 -11.56 -4.83
CA VAL A 114 -11.53 -12.61 -4.18
C VAL A 114 -12.63 -13.10 -5.14
N PRO A 115 -13.32 -12.21 -5.87
CA PRO A 115 -14.25 -12.66 -6.90
C PRO A 115 -13.59 -13.45 -8.02
N ALA A 116 -12.36 -13.13 -8.45
CA ALA A 116 -11.66 -13.91 -9.48
C ALA A 116 -11.41 -15.37 -9.06
N ILE A 117 -10.92 -15.62 -7.83
CA ILE A 117 -10.71 -16.99 -7.33
C ILE A 117 -12.03 -17.74 -7.17
N VAL A 118 -13.09 -17.05 -6.74
CA VAL A 118 -14.43 -17.62 -6.63
C VAL A 118 -14.98 -17.97 -8.02
N ALA A 119 -14.82 -17.09 -9.01
CA ALA A 119 -15.20 -17.32 -10.39
C ALA A 119 -14.45 -18.51 -11.01
N GLU A 120 -13.13 -18.59 -10.81
CA GLU A 120 -12.32 -19.71 -11.30
C GLU A 120 -12.73 -21.05 -10.68
N LYS A 121 -13.15 -21.06 -9.41
CA LYS A 121 -13.52 -22.29 -8.70
C LYS A 121 -14.96 -22.74 -8.98
N TYR A 122 -15.89 -21.79 -9.15
CA TYR A 122 -17.32 -22.08 -9.20
C TYR A 122 -17.98 -21.79 -10.56
N GLY A 123 -17.30 -21.10 -11.48
CA GLY A 123 -17.73 -20.93 -12.88
C GLY A 123 -18.75 -19.82 -13.15
N ASP A 124 -18.81 -18.78 -12.31
CA ASP A 124 -19.68 -17.60 -12.48
C ASP A 124 -18.89 -16.28 -12.60
#